data_AF-A0A4R8SBY3-F1
#
_entry.id   AF-A0A4R8SBY3-F1
#
_cell.length_a   1.000
_cell.length_b   1.000
_cell.length_c   1.000
_cell.angle_alpha   90.00
_cell.angle_beta   90.00
_cell.angle_gamma   90.00
#
_symmetry.space_group_name_H-M   'P 1'
#
loop_
_entity.id
_entity.type
_entity.pdbx_description
1 polymer ?
#
loop_
_entity_poly.entity_id
_entity_poly.type
_entity_poly.pdbx_seq_one_letter_code
_entity_poly.pdbx_strand_id
1 'polypeptide(L)'
;MTTQAIQDIKELVGEMPARGCEWPDDDCGAQARWIAVVHEWLQESQSCRRVVLDLCDQHKNALVDQADYCVSPLARLLFPTCPCCYVDLRNASNIVGPVMPL
;
A
#
# COMPACT_ATOMS: atom_id res chain seq x y z
N MET A 1 -4.96 -32.53 40.17
CA MET A 1 -5.38 -31.99 38.87
C MET A 1 -4.55 -30.76 38.58
N THR A 2 -3.58 -30.89 37.68
CA THR A 2 -2.63 -29.84 37.32
C THR A 2 -3.17 -29.07 36.12
N THR A 3 -3.43 -27.78 36.31
CA THR A 3 -3.70 -26.80 35.25
C THR A 3 -2.44 -26.62 34.41
N GLN A 4 -2.37 -27.35 33.31
CA GLN A 4 -1.25 -27.31 32.36
C GLN A 4 -1.40 -26.09 31.44
N ALA A 5 -0.46 -25.17 31.60
CA ALA A 5 0.21 -24.38 30.56
C ALA A 5 -0.66 -23.82 29.42
N ILE A 6 -1.08 -22.56 29.58
CA ILE A 6 -1.07 -21.62 28.45
C ILE A 6 0.38 -21.10 28.38
N GLN A 7 1.31 -21.95 27.96
CA GLN A 7 2.62 -21.51 27.53
C GLN A 7 2.50 -21.16 26.05
N ASP A 8 2.66 -19.88 25.77
CA ASP A 8 3.13 -19.36 24.50
C ASP A 8 2.27 -19.66 23.26
N ILE A 9 1.21 -18.87 23.09
CA ILE A 9 0.59 -18.62 21.76
C ILE A 9 1.67 -18.20 20.73
N LYS A 10 2.77 -17.57 21.17
CA LYS A 10 3.92 -17.22 20.33
C LYS A 10 4.64 -18.42 19.70
N GLU A 11 4.59 -19.62 20.29
CA GLU A 11 5.21 -20.81 19.68
C GLU A 11 4.33 -21.43 18.58
N LEU A 12 3.02 -21.18 18.59
CA LEU A 12 2.07 -21.72 17.62
C LEU A 12 1.99 -20.90 16.32
N VAL A 13 2.16 -19.59 16.43
CA VAL A 13 2.32 -18.66 15.30
C VAL A 13 3.77 -18.20 15.32
N GLY A 14 4.66 -18.99 14.74
CA GLY A 14 6.07 -18.61 14.58
C GLY A 14 6.20 -17.16 14.09
N GLU A 15 7.24 -16.45 14.53
CA GLU A 15 7.41 -15.02 14.24
C GLU A 15 7.15 -14.75 12.75
N MET A 16 6.10 -13.99 12.46
CA MET A 16 5.85 -13.52 11.09
C MET A 16 7.11 -12.78 10.66
N PRO A 17 7.82 -13.25 9.62
CA PRO A 17 9.07 -12.62 9.23
C PRO A 17 8.78 -11.16 8.94
N ALA A 18 9.57 -10.29 9.58
CA ALA A 18 9.56 -8.86 9.32
C ALA A 18 9.66 -8.64 7.82
N ARG A 19 8.57 -8.18 7.19
CA ARG A 19 8.58 -7.86 5.76
C ARG A 19 9.39 -6.59 5.55
N GLY A 20 10.20 -6.58 4.50
CA GLY A 20 10.91 -5.36 4.07
C GLY A 20 9.96 -4.38 3.41
N CYS A 21 10.33 -3.11 3.36
CA CYS A 21 9.62 -2.11 2.58
C CYS A 21 9.78 -2.39 1.08
N GLU A 22 8.67 -2.42 0.35
CA GLU A 22 8.60 -2.75 -1.08
C GLU A 22 8.46 -1.49 -1.95
N TRP A 23 9.27 -0.46 -1.69
CA TRP A 23 9.19 0.76 -2.50
C TRP A 23 9.72 0.49 -3.92
N PRO A 24 9.00 0.88 -5.00
CA PRO A 24 9.34 0.48 -6.37
C PRO A 24 10.71 0.95 -6.86
N ASP A 25 11.19 2.09 -6.36
CA ASP A 25 12.41 2.74 -6.84
C ASP A 25 13.64 2.48 -5.96
N ASP A 26 13.47 1.97 -4.74
CA ASP A 26 14.57 1.80 -3.78
C ASP A 26 14.27 0.73 -2.71
N ASP A 27 15.24 -0.16 -2.49
CA ASP A 27 15.23 -1.03 -1.32
C ASP A 27 15.84 -0.29 -0.13
N CYS A 28 14.99 0.45 0.59
CA CYS A 28 15.46 1.26 1.71
C CYS A 28 15.89 0.43 2.93
N GLY A 29 15.77 -0.91 2.88
CA GLY A 29 16.18 -1.82 3.96
C GLY A 29 15.40 -1.66 5.27
N ALA A 30 14.37 -0.81 5.30
CA ALA A 30 13.52 -0.60 6.46
C ALA A 30 12.47 -1.70 6.59
N GLN A 31 12.12 -2.04 7.83
CA GLN A 31 11.01 -2.94 8.10
C GLN A 31 9.67 -2.28 7.78
N ALA A 32 8.82 -3.01 7.06
CA ALA A 32 7.46 -2.58 6.78
C ALA A 32 6.61 -2.56 8.06
N ARG A 33 5.76 -1.54 8.14
CA ARG A 33 4.80 -1.31 9.22
C ARG A 33 3.37 -1.15 8.72
N TRP A 34 3.23 -0.95 7.42
CA TRP A 34 1.98 -0.63 6.77
C TRP A 34 1.80 -1.52 5.55
N ILE A 35 0.55 -1.83 5.23
CA ILE A 35 0.16 -2.45 3.98
C ILE A 35 -0.81 -1.53 3.26
N ALA A 36 -0.57 -1.26 1.98
CA ALA A 36 -1.39 -0.38 1.16
C ALA A 36 -1.71 -1.05 -0.18
N VAL A 37 -2.96 -0.88 -0.64
CA VAL A 37 -3.35 -1.27 -2.00
C VAL A 37 -3.18 -0.07 -2.92
N VAL A 38 -2.44 -0.20 -4.01
CA VAL A 38 -2.20 0.89 -4.96
C VAL A 38 -2.77 0.54 -6.32
N HIS A 39 -3.53 1.46 -6.88
CA HIS A 39 -3.97 1.41 -8.27
C HIS A 39 -2.87 2.00 -9.17
N GLU A 40 -2.27 1.16 -10.00
CA GLU A 40 -1.19 1.53 -10.89
C GLU A 40 -1.67 1.50 -12.34
N TRP A 41 -1.39 2.57 -13.09
CA TRP A 41 -1.59 2.61 -14.53
C TRP A 41 -0.26 2.36 -15.24
N LEU A 42 -0.21 1.26 -16.00
CA LEU A 42 0.94 0.88 -16.79
C LEU A 42 0.78 1.46 -18.20
N GLN A 43 1.53 2.52 -18.48
CA GLN A 43 1.44 3.24 -19.75
C GLN A 43 1.80 2.35 -20.95
N GLU A 44 2.83 1.51 -20.83
CA GLU A 44 3.33 0.65 -21.92
C GLU A 44 2.28 -0.36 -22.40
N SER A 45 1.54 -0.97 -21.47
CA SER A 45 0.52 -1.97 -21.77
C SER A 45 -0.89 -1.39 -21.84
N GLN A 46 -1.04 -0.07 -21.64
CA GLN A 46 -2.33 0.62 -21.47
C GLN A 46 -3.27 -0.12 -20.50
N SER A 47 -2.70 -0.72 -19.46
CA SER A 47 -3.44 -1.57 -18.52
C SER A 47 -3.37 -1.03 -17.11
N CYS A 48 -4.32 -1.44 -16.28
CA CYS A 48 -4.31 -1.16 -14.85
C CYS A 48 -4.08 -2.43 -14.06
N ARG A 49 -3.30 -2.32 -12.99
CA ARG A 49 -3.22 -3.36 -11.98
C ARG A 49 -3.39 -2.77 -10.60
N ARG A 50 -3.81 -3.61 -9.66
CA ARG A 50 -3.74 -3.30 -8.24
C ARG A 50 -2.55 -4.06 -7.67
N VAL A 51 -1.66 -3.34 -7.01
CA VAL A 51 -0.54 -3.91 -6.28
C VAL A 51 -0.77 -3.72 -4.79
N VAL A 52 -0.23 -4.63 -4.00
CA VAL A 52 -0.20 -4.52 -2.55
C VAL A 52 1.25 -4.25 -2.19
N LEU A 53 1.50 -3.18 -1.44
CA LEU A 53 2.84 -2.78 -1.02
C LEU A 53 2.94 -2.86 0.50
N ASP A 54 3.97 -3.55 0.99
CA ASP A 54 4.42 -3.47 2.37
C ASP A 54 5.36 -2.26 2.54
N LEU A 55 5.05 -1.31 3.41
CA LEU A 55 5.69 0.01 3.47
C LEU A 55 6.20 0.37 4.87
N CYS A 56 7.36 1.04 4.94
CA CYS A 56 7.81 1.72 6.14
C CYS A 56 7.07 3.08 6.32
N ASP A 57 7.25 3.73 7.47
CA ASP A 57 6.58 5.01 7.77
C ASP A 57 6.86 6.11 6.72
N GLN A 58 8.11 6.20 6.25
CA GLN A 58 8.53 7.19 5.27
C GLN A 58 7.81 6.98 3.93
N HIS A 59 7.87 5.76 3.39
CA HIS A 59 7.27 5.44 2.10
C HIS A 59 5.75 5.39 2.14
N LYS A 60 5.15 5.06 3.29
CA LYS A 60 3.71 5.24 3.51
C LYS A 60 3.30 6.71 3.39
N ASN A 61 4.10 7.66 3.89
CA ASN A 61 3.79 9.08 3.74
C ASN A 61 4.02 9.56 2.30
N ALA A 62 5.14 9.15 1.67
CA ALA A 62 5.40 9.47 0.27
C ALA A 62 4.29 8.98 -0.68
N LEU A 63 3.76 7.77 -0.42
CA LEU A 63 2.63 7.22 -1.18
C LEU A 63 1.36 8.08 -1.05
N VAL A 64 1.06 8.54 0.17
CA VAL A 64 -0.10 9.41 0.42
C VAL A 64 0.08 10.76 -0.28
N ASP A 65 1.26 11.37 -0.17
CA ASP A 65 1.57 12.64 -0.83
C ASP A 65 1.44 12.53 -2.36
N GLN A 66 1.86 11.40 -2.94
CA GLN A 66 1.71 11.12 -4.36
C GLN A 66 0.24 10.95 -4.76
N ALA A 67 -0.56 10.26 -3.95
CA ALA A 67 -2.00 10.14 -4.19
C ALA A 67 -2.70 11.51 -4.12
N ASP A 68 -2.32 12.36 -3.16
CA ASP A 68 -2.85 13.72 -3.00
C ASP A 68 -2.47 14.61 -4.19
N TYR A 69 -1.24 14.49 -4.70
CA TYR A 69 -0.82 15.18 -5.90
C TYR A 69 -1.65 14.76 -7.13
N CYS A 70 -1.89 13.45 -7.28
CA CYS A 70 -2.71 12.90 -8.36
C CYS A 70 -4.18 13.37 -8.30
N VAL A 71 -4.68 13.80 -7.14
CA VAL A 71 -6.04 14.35 -6.99
C VAL A 71 -6.07 15.87 -6.84
N SER A 72 -4.95 16.55 -7.14
CA SER A 72 -4.88 18.01 -7.13
C SER A 72 -5.92 18.66 -8.05
N PRO A 73 -6.36 19.92 -7.81
CA PRO A 73 -7.40 20.57 -8.61
C PRO A 73 -7.11 20.56 -10.12
N LEU A 74 -5.84 20.71 -10.50
CA LEU A 74 -5.40 20.64 -11.88
C LEU A 74 -5.53 19.21 -12.44
N ALA A 75 -5.08 18.20 -11.70
CA ALA A 75 -5.18 16.81 -12.11
C ALA A 75 -6.64 16.35 -12.28
N ARG A 76 -7.55 16.82 -11.41
CA ARG A 76 -9.00 16.55 -11.52
C ARG A 76 -9.62 17.07 -12.81
N LEU A 77 -9.10 18.15 -13.38
CA LEU A 77 -9.60 18.73 -14.62
C LEU A 77 -9.04 18.02 -15.84
N LEU A 78 -7.76 17.64 -15.80
CA LEU A 78 -7.08 17.02 -16.92
C LEU A 78 -7.38 15.52 -17.05
N PHE A 79 -7.46 14.82 -15.92
CA PHE A 79 -7.58 13.36 -15.85
C PHE A 79 -8.53 12.93 -14.72
N PRO A 80 -9.85 13.20 -14.83
CA PRO A 80 -10.82 12.89 -13.78
C PRO A 80 -10.99 11.38 -13.53
N THR A 81 -10.64 10.56 -14.51
CA THR A 81 -10.78 9.10 -14.46
C THR A 81 -9.55 8.43 -15.04
N CYS A 82 -9.25 7.22 -14.56
CA CYS A 82 -8.22 6.40 -15.16
C CYS A 82 -8.63 6.01 -16.60
N PRO A 83 -7.75 6.17 -17.60
CA PRO A 83 -8.09 5.93 -19.00
C PRO A 83 -8.37 4.45 -19.33
N CYS A 84 -7.86 3.51 -18.53
CA CYS A 84 -8.01 2.08 -18.79
C CYS A 84 -9.23 1.47 -18.07
N CYS A 85 -9.47 1.82 -16.81
CA CYS A 85 -10.48 1.16 -15.97
C CYS A 85 -11.61 2.09 -15.49
N TYR A 86 -11.59 3.37 -15.89
CA TYR A 86 -12.57 4.40 -15.52
C TYR A 86 -12.73 4.64 -14.01
N VAL A 87 -11.79 4.17 -13.19
CA VAL A 87 -11.74 4.51 -11.76
C VAL A 87 -11.68 6.04 -11.60
N ASP A 88 -12.47 6.57 -10.68
CA ASP A 88 -12.51 8.01 -10.39
C ASP A 88 -11.21 8.44 -9.67
N LEU A 89 -10.37 9.19 -10.36
CA LEU A 89 -9.09 9.68 -9.84
C LEU A 89 -9.22 11.01 -9.08
N ARG A 90 -10.44 11.50 -8.84
CA ARG A 90 -10.65 12.72 -8.05
C ARG A 90 -10.59 12.46 -6.54
N ASN A 91 -10.56 11.19 -6.14
CA ASN A 91 -10.44 10.77 -4.74
C ASN A 91 -9.18 9.93 -4.54
N ALA A 92 -8.29 10.37 -3.63
CA ALA A 92 -7.05 9.68 -3.32
C ALA A 92 -7.28 8.24 -2.84
N SER A 93 -8.42 7.97 -2.18
CA SER A 93 -8.77 6.62 -1.71
C SER A 93 -9.01 5.61 -2.83
N ASN A 94 -9.23 6.09 -4.06
CA ASN A 94 -9.38 5.25 -5.25
C ASN A 94 -8.03 4.93 -5.91
N ILE A 95 -7.00 5.72 -5.61
CA ILE A 95 -5.63 5.56 -6.07
C ILE A 95 -4.85 4.71 -5.07
N VAL A 96 -4.98 5.05 -3.79
CA VAL A 96 -4.41 4.32 -2.66
C VAL A 96 -5.56 3.88 -1.77
N GLY A 97 -5.78 2.57 -1.70
CA GLY A 97 -6.78 1.95 -0.85
C GLY A 97 -6.45 2.06 0.64
N PRO A 98 -7.13 1.31 1.51
CA PRO A 98 -6.90 1.40 2.95
C PRO A 98 -5.44 1.09 3.27
N VAL A 99 -4.81 2.02 3.99
CA VAL A 99 -3.48 1.83 4.58
C VAL A 99 -3.69 1.26 5.97
N MET A 100 -3.26 0.01 6.19
CA MET A 100 -3.47 -0.71 7.44
C MET A 100 -2.13 -0.99 8.11
N PRO A 101 -2.03 -1.00 9.45
CA PRO A 101 -0.84 -1.47 10.13
C PRO A 101 -0.66 -2.98 9.91
N LEU A 102 0.60 -3.43 9.83
CA LEU A 102 1.01 -4.84 9.76
C LEU A 102 1.02 -5.52 11.14
#